data_AF-A0AAW6KL69-F1
#
_entry.id   AF-A0AAW6KL69-F1
#
_cell.length_a   1.000
_cell.length_b   1.000
_cell.length_c   1.000
_cell.angle_alpha   90.00
_cell.angle_beta   90.00
_cell.angle_gamma   90.00
#
_symmetry.space_group_name_H-M   'P 1'
#
loop_
_entity.id
_entity.type
_entity.pdbx_description
1 polymer ?
#
loop_
_entity_poly.entity_id
_entity_poly.type
_entity_poly.pdbx_seq_one_letter_code
_entity_poly.pdbx_strand_id
1 'polypeptide(L)' 'MEFEIRYISFYVIQVDGKDEQANKQYKHFQTLDTEEFETSELKDFLDGELKKIVKRKAERHPKSEQVPTKIGRFIT' A
#
# COMPACT_ATOMS: atom_id res chain seq x y z
N MET A 1 14.41 -4.10 -10.79
CA MET A 1 13.44 -4.96 -10.08
C MET A 1 12.17 -4.88 -10.89
N GLU A 2 11.68 -6.02 -11.34
CA GLU A 2 10.40 -6.16 -12.04
C GLU A 2 9.40 -6.75 -11.05
N PHE A 3 8.21 -6.17 -10.98
CA PHE A 3 7.11 -6.67 -10.15
C PHE A 3 6.14 -7.42 -11.04
N GLU A 4 5.74 -8.61 -10.63
CA GLU A 4 4.62 -9.34 -11.23
C GLU A 4 3.41 -9.13 -10.32
N ILE A 5 2.41 -8.36 -10.78
CA ILE A 5 1.17 -8.15 -10.02
C ILE A 5 0.16 -9.20 -10.45
N ARG A 6 -0.12 -10.14 -9.55
CA ARG A 6 -1.17 -11.15 -9.75
C ARG A 6 -2.56 -10.59 -9.50
N TYR A 7 -2.70 -9.87 -8.37
CA TYR A 7 -3.91 -9.21 -7.96
C TYR A 7 -3.57 -7.93 -7.21
N ILE A 8 -4.37 -6.89 -7.42
CA ILE A 8 -4.31 -5.64 -6.65
C ILE A 8 -5.70 -5.21 -6.23
N SER A 9 -5.90 -4.95 -4.94
CA SER A 9 -7.20 -4.57 -4.38
C SER A 9 -7.16 -3.13 -3.86
N PHE A 10 -8.14 -2.34 -4.29
CA PHE A 10 -8.35 -0.96 -3.89
C PHE A 10 -9.46 -0.89 -2.85
N TYR A 11 -9.23 -0.07 -1.82
CA TYR A 11 -10.17 0.16 -0.74
C TYR A 11 -10.36 1.66 -0.54
N VAL A 12 -11.60 2.08 -0.30
CA VAL A 12 -11.92 3.44 0.13
C VAL A 12 -11.91 3.46 1.64
N ILE A 13 -11.07 4.33 2.21
CA ILE A 13 -11.06 4.59 3.65
C ILE A 13 -11.97 5.79 3.91
N GLN A 14 -13.06 5.56 4.63
CA GLN A 14 -13.94 6.60 5.13
C GLN A 14 -13.56 6.89 6.58
N VAL A 15 -13.30 8.16 6.86
CA VAL A 15 -12.93 8.62 8.21
C VAL A 15 -14.01 9.59 8.65
N ASP A 16 -14.88 9.11 9.53
CA ASP A 16 -15.95 9.92 10.11
C ASP A 16 -15.52 10.46 11.48
N GLY A 17 -15.39 11.78 11.58
CA GLY A 17 -14.97 12.50 12.80
C GLY A 17 -13.72 13.37 12.60
N LYS A 18 -13.52 14.33 13.51
CA LYS A 18 -12.25 15.08 13.65
C LYS A 18 -11.57 14.58 14.93
N ASP A 19 -10.25 14.37 14.87
CA ASP A 19 -9.34 13.92 15.95
C ASP A 19 -9.20 12.41 16.19
N GLU A 20 -8.40 12.05 17.21
CA GLU A 20 -7.88 10.70 17.55
C GLU A 20 -8.96 9.61 17.76
N GLN A 21 -10.24 9.99 17.84
CA GLN A 21 -11.40 9.10 17.97
C GLN A 21 -12.20 8.94 16.67
N ALA A 22 -11.65 9.33 15.51
CA ALA A 22 -12.34 9.20 14.24
C ALA A 22 -12.62 7.72 13.90
N ASN A 23 -13.87 7.44 13.52
CA ASN A 23 -14.33 6.11 13.16
C ASN A 23 -13.83 5.80 11.74
N LYS A 24 -12.84 4.93 11.63
CA LYS A 24 -12.24 4.55 10.34
C LYS A 24 -12.95 3.32 9.81
N GLN A 25 -13.73 3.49 8.76
CA GLN A 25 -14.34 2.40 8.01
C GLN A 25 -13.58 2.21 6.70
N TYR A 26 -13.47 0.97 6.24
CA TYR A 26 -12.90 0.65 4.94
C TYR A 26 -13.92 -0.12 4.12
N LYS A 27 -14.08 0.28 2.86
CA LYS A 27 -14.94 -0.38 1.90
C LYS A 27 -14.09 -0.87 0.73
N HIS A 28 -14.23 -2.15 0.38
CA HIS A 28 -13.62 -2.66 -0.85
C HIS A 28 -14.23 -1.96 -2.06
N PHE A 29 -13.37 -1.46 -2.94
CA PHE A 29 -13.76 -0.72 -4.14
C PHE A 29 -13.69 -1.62 -5.37
N GLN A 30 -12.51 -2.16 -5.65
CA GLN A 30 -12.25 -2.96 -6.83
C GLN A 30 -11.02 -3.82 -6.60
N THR A 31 -10.97 -5.00 -7.22
CA THR A 31 -9.75 -5.79 -7.38
C THR A 31 -9.48 -5.92 -8.87
N LEU A 32 -8.24 -5.72 -9.27
CA LEU A 32 -7.78 -5.99 -10.63
C LEU A 32 -6.93 -7.25 -10.61
N ASP A 33 -7.10 -8.11 -11.61
CA ASP A 33 -6.18 -9.19 -11.90
C ASP A 33 -4.96 -8.70 -12.73
N THR A 34 -4.12 -9.63 -13.19
CA THR A 34 -2.91 -9.30 -13.95
C THR A 34 -3.21 -8.59 -15.26
N GLU A 35 -4.19 -9.08 -16.03
CA GLU A 35 -4.49 -8.51 -17.35
C GLU A 35 -5.17 -7.15 -17.22
N GLU A 36 -6.09 -7.04 -16.27
CA GLU A 36 -6.77 -5.78 -15.95
C GLU A 36 -5.79 -4.73 -15.43
N PHE A 37 -4.81 -5.12 -14.61
CA PHE A 37 -3.78 -4.20 -14.14
C PHE A 37 -2.86 -3.74 -15.28
N GLU A 38 -2.38 -4.66 -16.11
CA GLU A 38 -1.43 -4.37 -17.20
C GLU A 38 -2.03 -3.44 -18.27
N THR A 39 -3.35 -3.50 -18.46
CA THR A 39 -4.08 -2.63 -19.41
C THR A 39 -4.61 -1.34 -18.77
N SER A 40 -4.50 -1.20 -17.44
CA SER A 40 -4.98 -0.03 -16.72
C SER A 40 -4.06 1.19 -16.86
N GLU A 41 -4.64 2.38 -16.89
CA GLU A 41 -3.88 3.65 -16.84
C GLU A 41 -3.14 3.83 -15.50
N LEU A 42 -3.55 3.09 -14.46
CA LEU A 42 -2.92 3.12 -13.15
C LEU A 42 -1.55 2.42 -13.13
N LYS A 43 -1.27 1.56 -14.11
CA LYS A 43 -0.03 0.78 -14.17
C LYS A 43 1.20 1.67 -14.09
N ASP A 44 1.32 2.66 -14.98
CA ASP A 44 2.52 3.50 -15.06
C ASP A 44 2.77 4.28 -13.76
N PHE A 45 1.70 4.76 -13.14
CA PHE A 45 1.76 5.43 -11.85
C PHE A 45 2.22 4.47 -10.74
N LEU A 46 1.58 3.31 -10.63
CA LEU A 46 1.87 2.32 -9.59
C LEU A 46 3.26 1.71 -9.76
N ASP A 47 3.72 1.45 -10.98
CA ASP A 47 5.09 1.02 -11.26
C ASP A 47 6.13 2.03 -10.78
N GLY A 48 5.85 3.32 -10.98
CA GLY A 48 6.68 4.41 -10.46
C GLY A 48 6.75 4.41 -8.94
N GLU A 49 5.61 4.29 -8.27
CA GLU A 49 5.53 4.27 -6.81
C GLU A 49 6.13 3.00 -6.20
N LEU A 50 5.86 1.82 -6.75
CA LEU A 50 6.44 0.54 -6.31
C LEU A 50 7.98 0.55 -6.43
N LYS A 51 8.52 1.09 -7.54
CA LYS A 51 9.96 1.28 -7.70
C LYS A 51 10.54 2.21 -6.63
N LYS A 52 9.83 3.27 -6.24
CA LYS A 52 10.27 4.17 -5.14
C LYS A 52 10.23 3.45 -3.80
N ILE A 53 9.12 2.76 -3.49
CA ILE A 53 8.93 2.04 -2.23
C ILE A 53 10.04 1.02 -2.02
N VAL A 54 10.37 0.22 -3.03
CA VAL A 54 11.37 -0.84 -2.86
C VAL A 54 12.81 -0.32 -2.90
N LYS A 55 13.05 0.86 -3.49
CA LYS A 55 14.32 1.57 -3.36
C LYS A 55 14.52 2.22 -1.98
N ARG A 56 13.46 2.43 -1.19
CA ARG A 56 13.61 2.93 0.19
C ARG A 56 14.29 1.84 1.01
N LYS A 57 15.36 2.21 1.72
CA LYS A 57 15.97 1.31 2.71
C LYS A 57 14.92 1.00 3.77
N ALA A 58 14.50 -0.25 3.84
CA ALA A 58 13.77 -0.75 5.00
C ALA A 58 14.73 -0.84 6.18
N GLU A 59 14.39 -0.19 7.29
CA GLU A 59 15.16 -0.34 8.52
C GLU A 59 14.79 -1.66 9.21
N ARG A 60 15.81 -2.46 9.50
CA ARG A 60 15.69 -3.68 10.29
C ARG A 60 15.86 -3.28 11.77
N HIS A 61 14.80 -3.44 12.58
CA HIS A 61 14.71 -2.96 13.97
C HIS A 61 14.82 -1.42 14.13
N PRO A 62 13.89 -0.65 13.54
CA PRO A 62 13.91 0.80 13.66
C PRO A 62 13.73 1.23 15.12
N LYS A 63 14.53 2.20 15.56
CA LYS A 63 14.49 2.76 16.93
C LYS A 63 13.27 3.65 17.17
N SER A 64 12.56 4.05 16.11
CA SER A 64 11.41 4.95 16.14
C SER A 64 10.23 4.35 15.39
N GLU A 65 9.02 4.61 15.87
CA GLU A 65 7.80 4.21 15.19
C GLU A 65 7.50 5.02 13.92
N GLN A 66 8.21 6.11 13.64
CA GLN A 66 7.92 6.97 12.48
C GLN A 66 8.81 6.70 11.27
N VAL A 67 9.47 5.53 11.18
CA VAL A 67 10.24 5.23 9.96
C VAL A 67 9.33 4.87 8.78
N PRO A 68 9.63 5.37 7.57
CA PRO A 68 8.74 5.26 6.40
C PRO A 68 8.60 3.83 5.84
N THR A 69 9.55 2.94 6.13
CA THR A 69 9.50 1.52 5.73
C THR A 69 10.04 0.65 6.86
N LYS A 70 9.13 -0.04 7.56
CA LYS A 70 9.45 -1.03 8.60
C LYS A 70 9.29 -2.43 8.03
N ILE A 71 10.31 -3.28 8.15
CA ILE A 71 10.12 -4.72 8.08
C ILE A 71 9.85 -5.18 9.52
N GLY A 72 8.57 -5.13 9.92
CA GLY A 72 8.10 -5.62 11.22
C GLY A 72 7.60 -7.05 11.11
N ARG A 73 7.89 -7.88 12.11
CA ARG A 73 7.25 -9.18 12.30
C ARG A 73 5.81 -8.89 12.74
N PHE A 74 4.80 -9.32 11.99
CA PHE A 74 3.44 -9.37 12.53
C PHE A 74 3.49 -10.37 13.69
N ILE A 75 3.45 -9.89 14.92
CA ILE A 75 3.36 -10.74 16.10
C ILE A 75 1.89 -11.13 16.22
N THR A 76 1.63 -12.44 16.24
CA THR A 76 0.31 -13.04 16.40
C THR A 76 -0.10 -13.05 17.86
#